data_AF-A0A359B464-F1
#
_entry.id   AF-A0A359B464-F1
#
_cell.length_a   1.000
_cell.length_b   1.000
_cell.length_c   1.000
_cell.angle_alpha   90.00
_cell.angle_beta   90.00
_cell.angle_gamma   90.00
#
_symmetry.space_group_name_H-M   'P 1'
#
loop_
_entity.id
_entity.type
_entity.pdbx_description
1 polymer ?
#
loop_
_entity_poly.entity_id
_entity_poly.type
_entity_poly.pdbx_seq_one_letter_code
_entity_poly.pdbx_strand_id
1 'polypeptide(L)'
;MSKKMFALNEDGVTEWVIAENKNQALSFAANMWGIDVVLNYYAEDKESNPELTVKEFIDGFVREVPSESMFTHHEYGDSHKDVVKKTMGEFLDDATEVPCYFACQDY
;
A
#
# COMPACT_ATOMS: atom_id res chain seq x y z
N MET A 1 -11.67 13.08 -8.62
CA MET A 1 -10.24 12.76 -8.42
C MET A 1 -9.99 11.35 -8.90
N SER A 2 -8.82 11.04 -9.45
CA SER A 2 -8.47 9.67 -9.85
C SER A 2 -7.89 8.95 -8.64
N LYS A 3 -8.65 8.03 -8.03
CA LYS A 3 -8.20 7.21 -6.90
C LYS A 3 -7.55 5.93 -7.42
N LYS A 4 -6.43 5.54 -6.82
CA LYS A 4 -5.65 4.35 -7.17
C LYS A 4 -5.33 3.57 -5.91
N MET A 5 -5.18 2.26 -6.07
CA MET A 5 -4.69 1.38 -5.01
C MET A 5 -3.18 1.21 -5.14
N PHE A 6 -2.48 1.43 -4.03
CA PHE A 6 -1.05 1.18 -3.91
C PHE A 6 -0.78 0.11 -2.86
N ALA A 7 0.09 -0.83 -3.19
CA ALA A 7 0.68 -1.76 -2.24
C ALA A 7 2.04 -1.22 -1.81
N LEU A 8 2.25 -1.16 -0.50
CA LEU A 8 3.53 -0.86 0.12
C LEU A 8 4.00 -2.09 0.91
N ASN A 9 5.31 -2.20 1.08
CA ASN A 9 5.98 -3.26 1.83
C ASN A 9 5.90 -4.67 1.20
N GLU A 10 7.07 -5.34 1.14
CA GLU A 10 7.23 -6.73 0.73
C GLU A 10 7.84 -7.61 1.86
N ASP A 11 8.02 -7.07 3.07
CA ASP A 11 8.50 -7.82 4.24
C ASP A 11 7.33 -8.40 5.05
N GLY A 12 6.86 -9.57 4.62
CA GLY A 12 5.92 -10.42 5.37
C GLY A 12 4.48 -9.92 5.41
N VAL A 13 4.24 -8.61 5.28
CA VAL A 13 2.92 -7.98 5.25
C VAL A 13 2.84 -6.95 4.12
N THR A 14 1.87 -7.10 3.23
CA THR A 14 1.52 -6.06 2.25
C THR A 14 0.54 -5.06 2.85
N GLU A 15 0.84 -3.79 2.69
CA GLU A 15 0.06 -2.67 3.21
C GLU A 15 -0.63 -1.92 2.07
N TRP A 16 -1.96 -1.84 2.11
CA TRP A 16 -2.77 -1.31 1.02
C TRP A 16 -3.25 0.11 1.30
N VAL A 17 -2.90 1.04 0.42
CA VAL A 17 -3.23 2.47 0.55
C VAL A 17 -3.94 2.98 -0.70
N ILE A 18 -5.08 3.63 -0.50
CA ILE A 18 -5.77 4.35 -1.56
C ILE A 18 -5.23 5.78 -1.60
N ALA A 19 -4.73 6.21 -2.76
CA ALA A 19 -4.18 7.56 -2.96
C ALA A 19 -4.31 8.00 -4.43
N GLU A 20 -3.94 9.25 -4.72
CA GLU A 20 -3.93 9.79 -6.09
C GLU A 20 -2.63 9.44 -6.84
N ASN A 21 -1.53 9.25 -6.12
CA ASN A 21 -0.21 8.96 -6.66
C ASN A 21 0.73 8.35 -5.60
N LYS A 22 1.86 7.79 -6.04
CA LYS A 22 2.85 7.13 -5.16
C LYS A 22 3.38 8.04 -4.05
N ASN A 23 3.60 9.33 -4.32
CA ASN A 23 4.11 10.27 -3.31
C ASN A 23 3.10 10.50 -2.18
N GLN A 24 1.81 10.60 -2.52
CA GLN A 24 0.76 10.74 -1.51
C GLN A 24 0.62 9.44 -0.69
N ALA A 25 0.68 8.27 -1.34
CA ALA A 25 0.68 6.98 -0.65
C ALA A 25 1.85 6.84 0.33
N LEU A 26 3.08 7.17 -0.10
CA LEU A 26 4.26 7.12 0.76
C LEU A 26 4.19 8.12 1.91
N SER A 27 3.75 9.36 1.64
CA SER A 27 3.61 10.38 2.68
C SER A 27 2.58 9.97 3.74
N PHE A 28 1.48 9.35 3.30
CA PHE A 28 0.46 8.82 4.20
C PHE A 28 0.99 7.65 5.04
N ALA A 29 1.71 6.70 4.42
CA ALA A 29 2.36 5.60 5.13
C ALA A 29 3.42 6.09 6.12
N ALA A 30 4.26 7.06 5.75
CA ALA A 30 5.25 7.67 6.63
C ALA A 30 4.61 8.33 7.87
N ASN A 31 3.44 8.94 7.72
CA ASN A 31 2.69 9.50 8.85
C ASN A 31 2.13 8.42 9.79
N MET A 32 1.78 7.24 9.25
CA MET A 32 1.25 6.12 10.05
C MET A 32 2.35 5.31 10.74
N TRP A 33 3.38 4.92 9.99
CA TRP A 33 4.48 4.09 10.50
C TRP A 33 5.55 4.88 11.24
N GLY A 34 5.66 6.18 10.95
CA GLY A 34 6.77 7.03 11.37
C GLY A 34 7.78 7.23 10.24
N ILE A 35 8.21 8.47 10.04
CA ILE A 35 9.16 8.84 8.98
C ILE A 35 10.48 8.07 9.08
N ASP A 36 10.95 7.80 10.30
CA ASP A 36 12.19 7.06 10.55
C ASP A 36 12.12 5.63 10.01
N VAL A 37 10.95 4.99 10.02
CA VAL A 37 10.75 3.64 9.46
C VAL A 37 10.96 3.66 7.95
N VAL A 38 10.36 4.62 7.26
CA VAL A 38 10.52 4.77 5.80
C VAL A 38 11.96 5.11 5.42
N LEU A 39 12.63 5.94 6.23
CA LEU A 39 14.04 6.27 6.04
C LEU A 39 14.95 5.05 6.23
N ASN A 40 14.62 4.15 7.16
CA ASN A 40 15.37 2.91 7.35
C ASN A 40 15.24 1.99 6.13
N TYR A 41 14.03 1.79 5.58
CA TYR A 41 13.86 1.04 4.32
C TYR A 41 14.70 1.63 3.18
N TYR A 42 14.70 2.96 3.04
CA TYR A 42 15.52 3.61 2.02
C TYR A 42 17.02 3.41 2.25
N ALA A 43 17.47 3.44 3.51
CA ALA A 43 18.86 3.21 3.87
C ALA A 43 19.29 1.76 3.56
N GLU A 44 18.45 0.77 3.88
CA GLU A 44 18.69 -0.66 3.61
C GLU A 44 18.79 -0.92 2.10
N ASP A 45 17.87 -0.37 1.29
CA ASP A 45 17.93 -0.47 -0.17
C ASP A 45 19.20 0.21 -0.73
N LYS A 46 19.63 1.32 -0.12
CA LYS A 46 20.87 2.02 -0.47
C LYS A 46 22.14 1.24 -0.13
N GLU A 47 22.14 0.42 0.93
CA GLU A 47 23.27 -0.46 1.24
C GLU A 47 23.52 -1.47 0.13
N SER A 48 22.44 -1.98 -0.47
CA SER A 48 22.48 -2.93 -1.58
C SER A 48 22.73 -2.26 -2.93
N ASN A 49 22.25 -1.02 -3.12
CA ASN A 49 22.45 -0.22 -4.32
C ASN A 49 22.79 1.24 -3.98
N PRO A 50 24.09 1.58 -3.83
CA PRO A 50 24.52 2.92 -3.43
C PRO A 50 24.08 4.05 -4.38
N GLU A 51 23.82 3.74 -5.65
CA GLU A 51 23.39 4.71 -6.67
C GLU A 51 21.87 4.93 -6.68
N LEU A 52 21.09 4.14 -5.92
CA LEU A 52 19.61 4.18 -5.93
C LEU A 52 19.05 5.57 -5.65
N THR A 53 18.35 6.17 -6.60
CA THR A 53 17.72 7.47 -6.36
C THR A 53 16.48 7.33 -5.48
N VAL A 54 16.09 8.41 -4.80
CA VAL A 54 14.82 8.45 -4.04
C VAL A 54 13.63 8.10 -4.93
N LYS A 55 13.66 8.52 -6.21
CA LYS A 55 12.60 8.19 -7.16
C LYS A 55 12.52 6.68 -7.42
N GLU A 56 13.66 6.03 -7.65
CA GLU A 56 13.69 4.58 -7.88
C GLU A 56 13.26 3.80 -6.64
N PHE A 57 13.65 4.26 -5.45
CA PHE A 57 13.14 3.73 -4.18
C PHE A 57 11.61 3.82 -4.13
N ILE A 58 11.03 5.02 -4.32
CA ILE A 58 9.58 5.19 -4.32
C ILE A 58 8.91 4.31 -5.37
N ASP A 59 9.53 4.21 -6.55
CA ASP A 59 8.96 3.44 -7.65
C ASP A 59 8.91 1.94 -7.38
N GLY A 60 9.91 1.39 -6.68
CA GLY A 60 9.95 0.00 -6.23
C GLY A 60 9.13 -0.26 -4.97
N PHE A 61 9.25 0.61 -3.97
CA PHE A 61 8.63 0.47 -2.66
C PHE A 61 7.11 0.68 -2.68
N VAL A 62 6.61 1.55 -3.57
CA VAL A 62 5.18 1.86 -3.72
C VAL A 62 4.70 1.37 -5.08
N ARG A 63 3.96 0.26 -5.09
CA ARG A 63 3.50 -0.38 -6.33
C ARG A 63 2.04 -0.07 -6.60
N GLU A 64 1.75 0.47 -7.78
CA GLU A 64 0.37 0.66 -8.23
C GLU A 64 -0.22 -0.70 -8.59
N VAL A 65 -1.43 -0.98 -8.10
CA VAL A 65 -2.09 -2.26 -8.35
C VAL A 65 -3.20 -2.07 -9.38
N PRO A 66 -3.24 -2.90 -10.44
CA PRO A 66 -4.26 -2.78 -11.48
C PRO A 66 -5.67 -2.95 -10.92
N SER A 67 -6.61 -2.14 -11.42
CA SER A 67 -8.02 -2.12 -10.97
C SER A 67 -8.72 -3.47 -11.04
N GLU A 68 -8.34 -4.30 -12.00
CA GLU A 68 -8.87 -5.63 -12.27
C GLU A 68 -8.28 -6.72 -11.37
N SER A 69 -7.26 -6.38 -10.56
CA SER A 69 -6.66 -7.33 -9.62
C SER A 69 -7.69 -7.71 -8.55
N MET A 70 -7.81 -9.01 -8.29
CA MET A 70 -8.68 -9.51 -7.23
C MET A 70 -8.02 -9.31 -5.88
N PHE A 71 -8.76 -8.73 -4.94
CA PHE A 71 -8.38 -8.67 -3.54
C PHE A 71 -9.34 -9.50 -2.70
N THR A 72 -8.76 -10.22 -1.75
CA THR A 72 -9.52 -11.02 -0.80
C THR A 72 -9.36 -10.36 0.57
N HIS A 73 -10.38 -9.65 1.01
CA HIS A 73 -10.42 -9.06 2.34
C HIS A 73 -11.08 -10.05 3.31
N HIS A 74 -10.44 -10.27 4.45
CA HIS A 74 -11.02 -11.03 5.55
C HIS A 74 -11.66 -10.05 6.52
N GLU A 75 -12.99 -9.96 6.52
CA GLU A 75 -13.69 -9.18 7.53
C GLU A 75 -13.67 -9.97 8.85
N TYR A 76 -12.96 -9.44 9.85
CA TYR A 76 -13.01 -9.99 11.20
C TYR A 76 -14.28 -9.50 11.93
N GLY A 77 -15.38 -10.21 11.71
CA GLY A 77 -16.61 -10.15 12.52
C GLY A 77 -16.82 -11.40 13.37
N ASP A 78 -17.87 -11.40 14.21
CA ASP A 78 -18.22 -12.43 15.25
C ASP A 78 -18.27 -13.90 14.77
N SER A 79 -18.14 -14.15 13.47
CA SER A 79 -18.11 -15.50 12.89
C SER A 79 -17.00 -15.75 11.87
N HIS A 80 -15.83 -15.11 11.95
CA HIS A 80 -14.55 -15.58 11.32
C HIS A 80 -14.58 -16.11 9.86
N LYS A 81 -15.57 -15.79 9.02
CA LYS A 81 -15.78 -16.51 7.74
C LYS A 81 -16.21 -15.68 6.55
N ASP A 82 -16.39 -14.37 6.71
CA ASP A 82 -16.81 -13.54 5.58
C ASP A 82 -15.58 -13.05 4.83
N VAL A 83 -15.23 -13.86 3.82
CA VAL A 83 -14.19 -13.57 2.84
C VAL A 83 -14.82 -12.73 1.73
N VAL A 84 -14.57 -11.43 1.74
CA VAL A 84 -15.04 -10.53 0.69
C VAL A 84 -14.03 -10.55 -0.45
N LYS A 85 -14.47 -11.06 -1.60
CA LYS A 85 -13.70 -11.01 -2.85
C LYS A 85 -14.27 -9.95 -3.75
N LYS A 86 -13.50 -8.89 -3.98
CA LYS A 86 -13.81 -7.84 -4.94
C LYS A 86 -12.54 -7.49 -5.71
N THR A 87 -12.71 -6.91 -6.89
CA THR A 87 -11.62 -6.27 -7.61
C THR A 87 -11.15 -5.02 -6.87
N MET A 88 -9.92 -4.58 -7.11
CA MET A 88 -9.44 -3.30 -6.58
C MET A 88 -10.32 -2.13 -7.04
N GLY A 89 -10.85 -2.18 -8.27
CA GLY A 89 -11.78 -1.18 -8.78
C GLY A 89 -13.05 -1.06 -7.93
N GLU A 90 -13.66 -2.19 -7.58
CA GLU A 90 -14.84 -2.21 -6.71
C GLU A 90 -14.53 -1.68 -5.30
N PHE A 91 -13.37 -2.04 -4.73
CA PHE A 91 -12.95 -1.47 -3.44
C PHE A 91 -12.68 0.03 -3.50
N LEU A 92 -12.07 0.48 -4.61
CA LEU A 92 -11.86 1.89 -4.84
C LEU A 92 -13.20 2.59 -4.88
N ASP A 93 -14.19 2.11 -5.63
CA ASP A 93 -15.52 2.72 -5.76
C ASP A 93 -16.20 2.95 -4.41
N ASP A 94 -16.08 1.99 -3.49
CA ASP A 94 -16.63 2.06 -2.13
C ASP A 94 -15.91 3.08 -1.22
N ALA A 95 -14.65 3.42 -1.51
CA ALA A 95 -13.86 4.33 -0.68
C ALA A 95 -14.34 5.79 -0.79
N THR A 96 -14.67 6.38 0.37
CA THR A 96 -15.15 7.75 0.50
C THR A 96 -14.06 8.76 0.84
N GLU A 97 -12.89 8.30 1.30
CA GLU A 97 -11.79 9.15 1.75
C GLU A 97 -10.50 8.83 0.99
N VAL A 98 -9.71 9.87 0.68
CA VAL A 98 -8.42 9.77 -0.01
C VAL A 98 -7.46 10.83 0.58
N PRO A 99 -6.25 10.46 1.02
CA PRO A 99 -5.73 9.10 1.12
C PRO A 99 -6.39 8.32 2.28
N CYS A 100 -6.48 7.00 2.15
CA CYS A 100 -6.90 6.15 3.27
C CYS A 100 -6.16 4.81 3.28
N TYR A 101 -6.07 4.23 4.48
CA TYR A 101 -5.51 2.91 4.72
C TYR A 101 -6.62 1.86 4.55
N PHE A 102 -6.33 0.80 3.82
CA PHE A 102 -7.33 -0.19 3.46
C PHE A 102 -7.15 -1.54 4.18
N ALA A 103 -5.94 -2.12 4.19
CA ALA A 103 -5.70 -3.41 4.84
C ALA A 103 -4.21 -3.74 5.02
N CYS A 104 -3.92 -4.61 6.01
CA CYS A 104 -2.73 -5.46 6.12
C CYS A 104 -3.06 -6.82 5.50
N GLN A 105 -2.18 -7.40 4.69
CA GLN A 105 -2.27 -8.81 4.32
C GLN A 105 -0.91 -9.50 4.46
N ASP A 106 -0.85 -10.52 5.30
CA ASP A 106 0.31 -11.42 5.38
C ASP A 106 0.45 -12.22 4.07
N TYR A 107 1.69 -12.47 3.64
CA TYR A 107 2.02 -13.25 2.43
C TYR A 107 1.77 -14.76 2.58
#